data_AF-A0AAV8XP56-F1
#
_entry.id   AF-A0AAV8XP56-F1
#
_cell.length_a   1.000
_cell.length_b   1.000
_cell.length_c   1.000
_cell.angle_alpha   90.00
_cell.angle_beta   90.00
_cell.angle_gamma   90.00
#
_symmetry.space_group_name_H-M   'P 1'
#
loop_
_entity.id
_entity.type
_entity.pdbx_description
1 polymer ?
#
loop_
_entity_poly.entity_id
_entity_poly.type
_entity_poly.pdbx_seq_one_letter_code
_entity_poly.pdbx_strand_id
1 'polypeptide(L)'
;MVVVNPSISSRQIEAESGISRRRALSVLKKHKFRPYTIRKQQQLLPTDPERRLDFCNWYLQQIEQDQLFFKNIIWTDESYVSSAGIFNRHNKHYWSEDNPHQTVDVQNQGRFGFTVWCALYNNRILAYQLYDDNLNGQRSKFP
;
A
#
# COMPACT_ATOMS: atom_id res chain seq x y z
N MET A 1 -0.57 -6.52 27.40
CA MET A 1 0.28 -6.38 26.19
C MET A 1 -0.49 -5.74 25.06
N VAL A 2 -1.49 -6.41 24.49
CA VAL A 2 -2.24 -5.86 23.34
C VAL A 2 -3.09 -4.62 23.69
N VAL A 3 -3.61 -4.53 24.91
CA VAL A 3 -4.30 -3.32 25.41
C VAL A 3 -3.35 -2.12 25.56
N VAL A 4 -2.06 -2.38 25.82
CA VAL A 4 -1.03 -1.35 26.05
C VAL A 4 -0.33 -0.97 24.73
N ASN A 5 -0.11 -1.95 23.86
CA ASN A 5 0.39 -1.77 22.50
C ASN A 5 -0.48 -2.58 21.52
N PRO A 6 -1.55 -1.96 20.97
CA PRO A 6 -2.45 -2.62 20.04
C PRO A 6 -1.79 -2.97 18.69
N SER A 7 -0.63 -2.41 18.38
CA SER A 7 0.10 -2.65 17.12
C SER A 7 1.12 -3.78 17.19
N ILE A 8 1.22 -4.47 18.33
CA ILE A 8 2.22 -5.52 18.56
C ILE A 8 2.02 -6.70 17.60
N SER A 9 3.12 -7.14 16.99
CA SER A 9 3.08 -8.29 16.08
C SER A 9 2.89 -9.59 16.85
N SER A 10 2.24 -10.58 16.23
CA SER A 10 2.08 -11.91 16.84
C SER A 10 3.40 -12.64 17.10
N ARG A 11 4.51 -12.23 16.45
CA ARG A 11 5.87 -12.69 16.74
C ARG A 11 6.43 -12.07 18.01
N GLN A 12 6.21 -10.77 18.21
CA GLN A 12 6.62 -10.07 19.44
C GLN A 12 5.83 -10.56 20.64
N ILE A 13 4.53 -10.83 20.50
CA ILE A 13 3.74 -11.43 21.58
C ILE A 13 4.38 -12.75 22.03
N GLU A 14 4.79 -13.60 21.10
CA GLU A 14 5.47 -14.87 21.41
C GLU A 14 6.83 -14.65 22.08
N ALA A 15 7.65 -13.73 21.56
CA ALA A 15 8.96 -13.41 22.14
C ALA A 15 8.87 -12.83 23.56
N GLU A 16 7.91 -11.94 23.80
CA GLU A 16 7.78 -11.23 25.08
C GLU A 16 7.00 -12.04 26.13
N SER A 17 6.04 -12.88 25.72
CA SER A 17 5.23 -13.68 26.66
C SER A 17 5.70 -15.13 26.82
N GLY A 18 6.58 -15.61 25.93
CA GLY A 18 6.97 -17.04 25.85
C GLY A 18 5.83 -17.97 25.40
N ILE A 19 4.64 -17.44 25.09
CA ILE A 19 3.49 -18.22 24.65
C ILE A 19 3.56 -18.43 23.16
N SER A 20 3.37 -19.68 22.71
CA SER A 20 3.32 -19.96 21.28
C SER A 20 2.29 -19.11 20.55
N ARG A 21 2.64 -18.65 19.35
CA ARG A 21 1.79 -17.75 18.55
C ARG A 21 0.33 -18.23 18.43
N ARG A 22 0.13 -19.54 18.22
CA ARG A 22 -1.20 -20.14 18.10
C ARG A 22 -2.04 -19.95 19.37
N ARG A 23 -1.43 -20.12 20.54
CA ARG A 23 -2.11 -19.98 21.83
C ARG A 23 -2.38 -18.51 22.15
N ALA A 24 -1.44 -17.61 21.86
CA ALA A 24 -1.66 -16.17 21.94
C ALA A 24 -2.83 -15.70 21.06
N LEU A 25 -2.88 -16.11 19.79
CA LEU A 25 -3.98 -15.77 18.88
C LEU A 25 -5.33 -16.34 19.34
N SER A 26 -5.34 -17.55 19.91
CA SER A 26 -6.55 -18.15 20.47
C SER A 26 -7.09 -17.35 21.65
N VAL A 27 -6.21 -16.83 22.52
CA VAL A 27 -6.59 -15.97 23.65
C VAL A 27 -7.17 -14.66 23.14
N LEU A 28 -6.50 -14.00 22.19
CA LEU A 28 -7.01 -12.75 21.59
C LEU A 28 -8.40 -12.92 20.99
N LYS A 29 -8.63 -14.02 20.25
CA LYS A 29 -9.95 -14.34 19.69
C LYS A 29 -11.01 -14.56 20.78
N LYS A 30 -10.66 -15.23 21.90
CA LYS A 30 -11.56 -15.44 23.04
C LYS A 30 -11.99 -14.11 23.68
N HIS A 31 -11.08 -13.15 23.72
CA HIS A 31 -11.34 -11.79 24.22
C HIS A 31 -11.84 -10.84 23.12
N LYS A 32 -12.33 -11.36 21.98
CA LYS A 32 -12.88 -10.59 20.86
C LYS A 32 -11.91 -9.62 20.17
N PHE A 33 -10.62 -9.65 20.49
CA PHE A 33 -9.61 -8.87 19.77
C PHE A 33 -9.41 -9.42 18.36
N ARG A 34 -9.63 -8.55 17.36
CA ARG A 34 -9.43 -8.84 15.95
C ARG A 34 -8.33 -7.95 15.39
N PRO A 35 -7.53 -8.46 14.44
CA PRO A 35 -6.55 -7.65 13.76
C PRO A 35 -7.24 -6.81 12.67
N TYR A 36 -7.13 -5.50 12.77
CA TYR A 36 -7.58 -4.55 11.76
C TYR A 36 -6.37 -4.02 11.00
N THR A 37 -6.35 -4.23 9.68
CA THR A 37 -5.30 -3.66 8.81
C THR A 37 -5.62 -2.21 8.49
N ILE A 38 -4.60 -1.35 8.55
CA ILE A 38 -4.72 0.06 8.19
C ILE A 38 -5.00 0.16 6.69
N ARG A 39 -6.17 0.70 6.34
CA ARG A 39 -6.55 0.91 4.94
C ARG A 39 -6.19 2.34 4.54
N LYS A 40 -5.41 2.47 3.47
CA LYS A 40 -5.31 3.76 2.76
C LYS A 40 -6.56 3.87 1.89
N GLN A 41 -7.46 4.77 2.26
CA GLN A 41 -8.60 5.11 1.42
C GLN A 41 -8.20 6.32 0.57
N GLN A 42 -8.05 6.12 -0.74
CA GLN A 42 -8.08 7.25 -1.66
C GLN A 42 -9.49 7.80 -1.64
N GLN A 43 -9.63 9.13 -1.50
CA GLN A 43 -10.91 9.78 -1.68
C GLN A 43 -11.29 9.64 -3.15
N LEU A 44 -12.27 8.78 -3.43
CA LEU A 44 -12.90 8.71 -4.74
C LEU A 44 -13.92 9.82 -4.82
N LEU A 45 -13.88 10.59 -5.90
CA LEU A 45 -14.94 11.51 -6.25
C LEU A 45 -16.19 10.71 -6.65
N PRO A 46 -17.40 11.26 -6.49
CA PRO A 46 -18.64 10.58 -6.84
C PRO A 46 -18.71 10.09 -8.29
N THR A 47 -17.97 10.72 -9.20
CA THR A 47 -17.90 10.38 -10.63
C THR A 47 -16.84 9.34 -10.98
N ASP A 48 -15.93 9.03 -10.05
CA ASP A 48 -14.85 8.07 -10.30
C ASP A 48 -15.35 6.63 -10.55
N PRO A 49 -16.39 6.11 -9.86
CA PRO A 49 -16.89 4.77 -10.14
C PRO A 49 -17.34 4.58 -11.60
N GLU A 50 -18.06 5.55 -12.15
CA GLU A 50 -18.56 5.52 -13.54
C GLU A 50 -17.39 5.57 -14.53
N ARG A 51 -16.48 6.54 -14.37
CA ARG A 51 -15.28 6.67 -15.22
C ARG A 51 -14.40 5.42 -15.20
N ARG A 52 -14.28 4.78 -14.04
CA ARG A 52 -13.54 3.52 -13.90
C ARG A 52 -14.23 2.37 -14.61
N LEU A 53 -15.56 2.31 -14.55
CA LEU A 53 -16.33 1.30 -15.27
C LEU A 53 -16.20 1.47 -16.79
N ASP A 54 -16.31 2.71 -17.28
CA ASP A 54 -16.13 3.04 -18.69
C ASP A 54 -14.74 2.64 -19.19
N PHE A 55 -13.70 2.98 -18.42
CA PHE A 55 -12.33 2.56 -18.74
C PHE A 55 -12.19 1.03 -18.79
N CYS A 56 -12.74 0.31 -17.81
CA CYS A 56 -12.70 -1.15 -17.79
C CYS A 56 -13.41 -1.75 -19.01
N ASN A 57 -14.59 -1.25 -19.37
CA ASN A 57 -15.35 -1.72 -20.53
C ASN A 57 -14.57 -1.47 -21.83
N TRP A 58 -14.03 -0.26 -22.01
CA TRP A 58 -13.18 0.07 -23.15
C TRP A 58 -11.94 -0.82 -23.22
N TYR A 59 -11.26 -1.04 -22.09
CA TYR A 59 -10.05 -1.86 -22.03
C TYR A 59 -10.32 -3.32 -22.40
N LEU A 60 -11.45 -3.88 -21.94
CA LEU A 60 -11.89 -5.23 -22.32
C LEU A 60 -12.15 -5.33 -23.83
N GLN A 61 -12.78 -4.33 -24.44
CA GLN A 61 -12.99 -4.30 -25.90
C GLN A 61 -11.66 -4.25 -26.68
N GLN A 62 -10.65 -3.52 -26.18
CA GLN A 62 -9.33 -3.53 -26.81
C GLN A 62 -8.67 -4.92 -26.76
N ILE A 63 -8.83 -5.64 -25.65
CA ILE A 63 -8.31 -7.02 -25.51
C ILE A 63 -9.06 -8.01 -26.43
N GLU A 64 -10.37 -7.82 -26.64
CA GLU A 64 -11.14 -8.64 -27.58
C GLU A 64 -10.66 -8.47 -29.02
N GLN A 65 -10.25 -7.26 -29.41
CA GLN A 65 -9.71 -6.95 -30.74
C GLN A 65 -8.25 -7.42 -30.90
N ASP A 66 -7.43 -7.24 -29.87
CA ASP A 66 -6.03 -7.68 -29.83
C ASP A 66 -5.72 -8.30 -28.47
N GLN A 67 -5.59 -9.63 -28.44
CA GLN A 67 -5.26 -10.38 -27.22
C GLN A 67 -3.92 -9.97 -26.60
N LEU A 68 -3.04 -9.33 -27.38
CA LEU A 68 -1.73 -8.84 -26.94
C LEU A 68 -1.72 -7.32 -26.69
N PHE A 69 -2.86 -6.64 -26.74
CA PHE A 69 -2.98 -5.19 -26.53
C PHE A 69 -2.21 -4.71 -25.28
N PHE A 70 -2.36 -5.45 -24.17
CA PHE A 70 -1.70 -5.13 -22.90
C PHE A 70 -0.16 -5.13 -22.96
N LYS A 71 0.44 -5.85 -23.91
CA LYS A 71 1.90 -5.88 -24.10
C LYS A 71 2.42 -4.61 -24.77
N ASN A 72 1.55 -3.90 -25.48
CA ASN A 72 1.87 -2.66 -26.19
C ASN A 72 1.71 -1.42 -25.31
N ILE A 73 1.30 -1.59 -24.04
CA ILE A 73 1.13 -0.49 -23.09
C ILE A 73 2.44 -0.26 -22.34
N ILE A 74 2.85 1.01 -22.25
CA ILE A 74 3.89 1.45 -21.32
C ILE A 74 3.20 1.87 -20.01
N TRP A 75 3.47 1.15 -18.94
CA TRP A 75 2.95 1.45 -17.60
C TRP A 75 3.95 2.34 -16.87
N THR A 76 3.50 3.50 -16.40
CA THR A 76 4.36 4.43 -15.65
C THR A 76 3.78 4.68 -14.28
N ASP A 77 4.62 4.73 -13.25
CA ASP A 77 4.20 5.13 -11.91
C ASP A 77 5.36 5.80 -11.16
N GLU A 78 5.01 6.53 -10.11
CA GLU A 78 5.94 7.19 -9.20
C GLU A 78 5.84 6.57 -7.81
N SER A 79 6.98 6.26 -7.18
CA SER A 79 7.02 5.72 -5.83
C SER A 79 8.02 6.47 -4.97
N TYR A 80 7.59 6.93 -3.80
CA TYR A 80 8.47 7.56 -2.83
C TYR A 80 9.12 6.51 -1.93
N VAL A 81 10.45 6.50 -1.91
CA VAL A 81 11.26 5.62 -1.05
C VAL A 81 11.89 6.49 0.02
N SER A 82 11.70 6.12 1.28
CA SER A 82 12.30 6.84 2.42
C SER A 82 13.26 5.95 3.19
N SER A 83 14.23 6.58 3.85
CA SER A 83 15.15 5.96 4.81
C SER A 83 14.48 5.25 5.99
N ALA A 84 13.18 5.47 6.23
CA ALA A 84 12.38 4.70 7.19
C ALA A 84 11.92 3.33 6.65
N GLY A 85 12.36 2.95 5.45
CA GLY A 85 11.98 1.73 4.76
C GLY A 85 10.70 1.90 3.94
N ILE A 86 10.42 0.88 3.12
CA ILE A 86 9.14 0.75 2.41
C ILE A 86 8.08 0.50 3.48
N PHE A 87 7.07 1.37 3.55
CA PHE A 87 5.94 1.20 4.46
C PHE A 87 5.22 -0.13 4.14
N ASN A 88 5.61 -1.22 4.82
CA ASN A 88 4.98 -2.52 4.62
C ASN A 88 3.63 -2.54 5.36
N ARG A 89 2.58 -2.18 4.63
CA ARG A 89 1.20 -2.09 5.14
C ARG A 89 0.69 -3.40 5.73
N HIS A 90 1.20 -4.55 5.27
CA HIS A 90 0.81 -5.86 5.83
C HIS A 90 1.27 -6.04 7.27
N ASN A 91 2.34 -5.35 7.68
CA ASN A 91 2.82 -5.39 9.06
C ASN A 91 2.07 -4.39 9.97
N LYS A 92 1.30 -3.46 9.40
CA LYS A 92 0.55 -2.45 10.13
C LYS A 92 -0.88 -2.93 10.41
N HIS A 93 -1.05 -3.55 11.58
CA HIS A 93 -2.34 -3.98 12.09
C HIS A 93 -2.55 -3.48 13.51
N TYR A 94 -3.80 -3.32 13.91
CA TYR A 94 -4.20 -3.01 15.28
C TYR A 94 -5.15 -4.08 15.78
N TRP A 95 -4.87 -4.60 16.95
CA TRP A 95 -5.77 -5.47 17.68
C TRP A 95 -6.79 -4.63 18.43
N SER A 96 -8.07 -4.83 18.15
CA SER A 96 -9.15 -4.14 18.86
C SER A 96 -10.40 -5.03 18.89
N GLU A 97 -11.30 -4.76 19.83
CA GLU A 97 -12.62 -5.42 19.88
C GLU A 97 -13.54 -4.88 18.77
N ASP A 98 -13.45 -3.57 18.51
CA ASP A 98 -14.17 -2.85 17.45
C ASP A 98 -13.20 -2.18 16.47
N ASN A 99 -13.65 -1.90 15.24
CA ASN A 99 -12.80 -1.28 14.22
C ASN A 99 -12.38 0.13 14.65
N PRO A 100 -11.08 0.39 14.89
CA PRO A 100 -10.64 1.65 15.48
C PRO A 100 -10.48 2.78 14.44
N HIS A 101 -10.79 2.53 13.15
CA HIS A 101 -10.69 3.48 12.04
C HIS A 101 -9.36 4.26 12.00
N GLN A 102 -8.27 3.62 12.43
CA GLN A 102 -6.98 4.27 12.61
C GLN A 102 -6.40 4.73 11.28
N THR A 103 -6.07 6.02 11.24
CA THR A 103 -5.22 6.63 10.21
C THR A 103 -3.80 6.73 10.74
N VAL A 104 -2.81 6.64 9.85
CA VAL A 104 -1.40 6.86 10.23
C VAL A 104 -0.92 8.08 9.50
N ASP A 105 -0.56 9.09 10.27
CA ASP A 105 0.20 10.22 9.76
C ASP A 105 1.63 9.77 9.49
N VAL A 106 2.08 9.98 8.26
CA VAL A 106 3.45 9.69 7.87
C VAL A 106 4.29 10.90 8.25
N GLN A 107 4.99 10.83 9.39
CA GLN A 107 6.00 11.84 9.74
C GLN A 107 7.22 11.68 8.81
N ASN A 108 7.42 12.69 7.96
CA ASN A 108 8.57 12.81 7.05
C ASN A 108 9.70 13.70 7.60
N GLN A 109 9.59 14.22 8.82
CA GLN A 109 10.61 15.12 9.39
C GLN A 109 11.91 14.34 9.69
N GLY A 110 13.03 14.84 9.18
CA GLY A 110 14.37 14.27 9.41
C GLY A 110 14.71 12.99 8.63
N ARG A 111 13.87 12.58 7.68
CA ARG A 111 14.09 11.39 6.84
C ARG A 111 14.46 11.84 5.43
N PHE A 112 15.58 11.35 4.90
CA PHE A 112 15.85 11.47 3.47
C PHE A 112 15.03 10.43 2.72
N GLY A 113 14.54 10.80 1.56
CA GLY A 113 13.83 9.92 0.65
C GLY A 113 13.77 10.54 -0.73
N PHE A 114 13.70 9.70 -1.74
CA PHE A 114 13.68 10.09 -3.13
C PHE A 114 12.44 9.51 -3.81
N THR A 115 11.96 10.18 -4.84
CA THR A 115 10.91 9.64 -5.70
C THR A 115 11.54 8.89 -6.86
N VAL A 116 11.05 7.71 -7.15
CA VAL A 116 11.40 6.93 -8.35
C VAL A 116 10.24 7.02 -9.32
N TRP A 117 10.48 7.54 -10.52
CA TRP A 117 9.61 7.29 -11.66
C TRP A 117 10.11 6.06 -12.40
N CYS A 118 9.22 5.17 -12.81
CA CYS A 118 9.57 3.97 -13.57
C CYS A 118 8.56 3.72 -14.69
N ALA A 119 9.06 3.42 -15.89
CA ALA A 119 8.29 2.93 -17.03
C ALA A 119 8.54 1.44 -17.24
N LEU A 120 7.45 0.68 -17.37
CA LEU A 120 7.43 -0.74 -17.66
C LEU A 120 6.82 -0.97 -19.03
N TYR A 121 7.50 -1.74 -19.87
CA TYR A 121 7.01 -2.16 -21.18
C TYR A 121 7.24 -3.66 -21.35
N ASN A 122 6.20 -4.41 -21.72
CA ASN A 122 6.26 -5.85 -21.96
C ASN A 122 7.04 -6.63 -20.87
N ASN A 123 6.65 -6.41 -19.60
CA ASN A 123 7.25 -7.02 -18.39
C ASN A 123 8.73 -6.69 -18.15
N ARG A 124 9.26 -5.61 -18.74
CA ARG A 124 10.62 -5.12 -18.51
C ARG A 124 10.62 -3.66 -18.09
N ILE A 125 11.62 -3.26 -17.33
CA ILE A 125 11.88 -1.84 -17.06
C ILE A 125 12.41 -1.23 -18.36
N LEU A 126 11.67 -0.24 -18.88
CA LEU A 126 12.05 0.54 -20.04
C LEU A 126 12.96 1.69 -19.64
N ALA A 127 12.58 2.42 -18.59
CA ALA A 127 13.31 3.56 -18.06
C ALA A 127 12.97 3.78 -16.59
N TYR A 128 13.88 4.42 -15.86
CA TYR A 128 13.62 4.92 -14.51
C TYR A 128 14.39 6.21 -14.26
N GLN A 129 13.87 7.05 -13.37
CA GLN A 129 14.50 8.30 -12.96
C GLN A 129 14.33 8.52 -11.46
N LEU A 130 15.42 8.94 -10.81
CA LEU A 130 15.43 9.29 -9.39
C LEU A 130 15.31 10.80 -9.24
N TYR A 131 14.52 11.22 -8.26
CA TYR A 131 14.33 12.61 -7.89
C TYR A 131 14.59 12.78 -6.40
N ASP A 132 15.46 13.71 -6.04
CA ASP A 132 15.85 13.95 -4.64
C ASP A 132 14.73 14.57 -3.79
N ASP A 133 13.61 15.00 -4.41
CA ASP A 133 12.44 15.59 -3.76
C ASP A 133 11.12 14.90 -4.17
N ASN A 134 10.03 15.23 -3.47
CA ASN A 134 8.68 14.94 -3.93
C ASN A 134 8.44 15.56 -5.31
N LEU A 135 7.91 14.77 -6.25
CA LEU A 135 7.56 15.23 -7.59
C LEU A 135 6.34 16.15 -7.50
N ASN A 136 6.57 17.43 -7.79
CA ASN A 136 5.49 18.40 -7.98
C ASN A 136 5.09 18.39 -9.46
N GLY A 137 3.82 18.64 -9.78
CA GLY A 137 3.26 18.54 -11.15
C GLY A 137 3.96 19.38 -12.24
N GLN A 138 4.88 20.28 -11.89
CA GLN A 138 5.73 21.01 -12.85
C GLN A 138 6.99 20.24 -13.31
N ARG A 139 7.39 19.18 -12.59
CA ARG A 139 8.52 18.29 -12.95
C ARG A 139 8.09 17.04 -13.73
N SER A 140 6.78 16.82 -13.88
CA SER A 140 6.17 15.81 -14.76
C SER A 140 6.29 16.22 -16.25
N LYS A 141 7.49 16.59 -16.69
CA LYS A 141 7.81 16.63 -18.11
C LYS A 141 8.70 15.43 -18.37
N PHE A 142 8.09 14.39 -18.92
CA PHE A 142 8.83 13.33 -19.57
C PHE A 142 9.87 13.97 -20.51
N PRO A 143 11.13 13.50 -20.54
CA PRO A 143 12.01 13.82 -21.65
C PRO A 143 11.43 13.33 -22.98
#